data_AF-A0A1J5FYW2-F1
#
_entry.id   AF-A0A1J5FYW2-F1
#
_cell.length_a   1.000
_cell.length_b   1.000
_cell.length_c   1.000
_cell.angle_alpha   90.00
_cell.angle_beta   90.00
_cell.angle_gamma   90.00
#
_symmetry.space_group_name_H-M   'P 1'
#
loop_
_entity.id
_entity.type
_entity.pdbx_description
1 polymer ?
#
loop_
_entity_poly.entity_id
_entity_poly.type
_entity_poly.pdbx_seq_one_letter_code
_entity_poly.pdbx_strand_id
1 'polypeptide(L)' 'MPKVNLSDSLKKVQEIIRWFDNQEEVDVEKGLEKIKEGTVLIQESRTRLKEIENEFEVVKKELEKE' A
#
# COMPACT_ATOMS: atom_id res chain seq x y z
N MET A 1 14.27 9.31 -0.78
CA MET A 1 13.75 7.94 -0.98
C MET A 1 12.82 7.98 -2.18
N PRO A 2 12.81 6.98 -3.08
CA PRO A 2 11.87 6.96 -4.19
C PRO A 2 10.42 6.95 -3.67
N LYS A 3 9.51 7.69 -4.33
CA LYS A 3 8.08 7.69 -3.98
C LYS A 3 7.55 6.26 -4.08
N VAL A 4 6.81 5.83 -3.06
CA VAL A 4 6.18 4.52 -3.01
C VAL A 4 5.25 4.36 -4.22
N ASN A 5 5.46 3.30 -5.00
CA ASN A 5 4.56 2.94 -6.09
C ASN A 5 3.37 2.16 -5.52
N LEU A 6 2.17 2.74 -5.61
CA LEU A 6 0.95 2.14 -5.08
C LEU A 6 0.62 0.80 -5.76
N SER A 7 0.82 0.70 -7.07
CA SER A 7 0.57 -0.54 -7.83
C SER A 7 1.47 -1.67 -7.35
N ASP A 8 2.74 -1.38 -7.10
CA ASP A 8 3.69 -2.40 -6.61
C ASP A 8 3.42 -2.76 -5.15
N SER A 9 3.03 -1.79 -4.34
CA SER A 9 2.64 -2.03 -2.93
C SER A 9 1.40 -2.93 -2.86
N LEU A 10 0.40 -2.68 -3.70
CA LEU A 10 -0.81 -3.51 -3.79
C LEU A 10 -0.49 -4.93 -4.27
N LYS A 11 0.41 -5.09 -5.26
CA LYS A 11 0.87 -6.43 -5.69
C LYS A 11 1.52 -7.20 -4.55
N LYS A 12 2.42 -6.57 -3.79
CA LYS A 12 3.06 -7.20 -2.63
C LYS A 12 2.05 -7.61 -1.55
N VAL A 13 1.05 -6.77 -1.27
CA VAL A 13 -0.03 -7.13 -0.35
C VAL A 13 -0.83 -8.34 -0.87
N GLN A 14 -1.13 -8.40 -2.18
CA GLN A 14 -1.77 -9.56 -2.79
C GLN A 14 -0.92 -10.83 -2.70
N GLU A 15 0.40 -10.71 -2.85
CA GLU A 15 1.33 -11.83 -2.67
C GLU A 15 1.34 -12.34 -1.22
N ILE A 16 1.27 -11.44 -0.24
CA ILE A 16 1.13 -11.82 1.18
C ILE A 16 -0.17 -12.60 1.41
N ILE A 17 -1.29 -12.10 0.87
CA ILE A 17 -2.59 -12.80 0.99
C ILE A 17 -2.51 -14.19 0.34
N ARG A 18 -1.99 -14.27 -0.89
CA ARG A 18 -1.80 -15.56 -1.58
C ARG A 18 -0.88 -16.50 -0.82
N TRP A 19 0.13 -15.98 -0.13
CA TRP A 19 1.00 -16.83 0.70
C TRP A 19 0.19 -17.53 1.78
N PHE A 20 -0.68 -16.80 2.50
CA PHE A 20 -1.57 -17.36 3.51
C PHE A 20 -2.56 -18.37 2.92
N ASP A 21 -3.20 -18.06 1.78
CA ASP A 21 -4.19 -18.93 1.15
C ASP A 21 -3.61 -20.27 0.68
N ASN A 22 -2.31 -20.32 0.41
CA ASN A 22 -1.63 -21.52 -0.09
C ASN A 22 -0.99 -22.37 1.04
N GLN A 23 -1.23 -22.06 2.31
CA GLN A 23 -0.74 -22.89 3.42
C GLN A 23 -1.79 -23.93 3.84
N GLU A 24 -1.40 -25.21 3.87
CA GLU A 24 -2.21 -26.29 4.47
C GLU A 24 -2.16 -26.24 6.01
N GLU A 25 -0.97 -25.99 6.56
CA GLU A 25 -0.77 -25.59 7.96
C GLU A 25 0.04 -24.29 8.00
N VAL A 26 -0.45 -23.31 8.77
CA VAL A 26 0.16 -21.99 8.84
C VAL A 26 1.31 -22.00 9.85
N ASP A 27 2.52 -21.73 9.36
CA ASP A 27 3.66 -21.35 10.19
C ASP A 27 3.39 -19.96 10.81
N VAL A 28 3.09 -19.95 12.11
CA VAL A 28 2.67 -18.74 12.85
C VAL A 28 3.77 -17.68 12.92
N GLU A 29 5.04 -18.08 13.01
CA GLU A 29 6.16 -17.13 13.08
C GLU A 29 6.33 -16.41 11.74
N LYS A 30 6.34 -17.17 10.62
CA LYS A 30 6.35 -16.58 9.27
C LYS A 30 5.10 -15.76 8.99
N GLY A 31 3.93 -16.22 9.48
CA GLY A 31 2.69 -15.48 9.39
C GLY A 31 2.81 -14.10 10.04
N LEU A 32 3.38 -14.02 11.25
CA LEU A 32 3.60 -12.75 11.94
C LEU A 32 4.53 -11.81 11.15
N GLU A 33 5.59 -12.33 10.54
CA GLU A 33 6.47 -11.54 9.67
C GLU A 33 5.71 -10.96 8.47
N LYS A 34 4.88 -11.78 7.81
CA LYS A 34 4.07 -11.37 6.65
C LYS A 34 3.04 -10.30 7.00
N ILE A 35 2.41 -10.40 8.18
CA ILE A 35 1.49 -9.36 8.67
C ILE A 35 2.23 -8.05 8.95
N LYS A 36 3.42 -8.09 9.56
CA LYS A 36 4.25 -6.89 9.77
C LYS A 36 4.62 -6.23 8.45
N GLU A 37 5.07 -7.03 7.47
CA GLU A 37 5.38 -6.56 6.11
C GLU A 37 4.16 -5.88 5.46
N GLY A 38 3.00 -6.54 5.50
CA GLY A 38 1.75 -5.98 4.98
C GLY A 38 1.33 -4.69 5.67
N THR A 39 1.53 -4.59 6.99
CA THR A 39 1.20 -3.39 7.77
C THR A 39 2.00 -2.19 7.31
N VAL A 40 3.32 -2.35 7.10
CA VAL A 40 4.19 -1.28 6.60
C VAL A 40 3.75 -0.84 5.20
N LEU A 41 3.53 -1.81 4.28
CA LEU A 41 3.08 -1.52 2.92
C LEU A 41 1.77 -0.70 2.88
N ILE A 42 0.81 -1.03 3.75
CA ILE A 42 -0.46 -0.31 3.84
C ILE A 42 -0.27 1.10 4.41
N GLN A 43 0.57 1.27 5.44
CA GLN A 43 0.86 2.59 6.01
C GLN A 43 1.51 3.53 5.00
N GLU A 44 2.50 3.02 4.27
CA GLU A 44 3.16 3.75 3.19
C GLU A 44 2.19 4.10 2.05
N SER A 45 1.34 3.14 1.66
CA SER A 45 0.33 3.35 0.63
C SER A 45 -0.69 4.43 1.01
N ARG A 46 -1.17 4.43 2.27
CA ARG A 46 -2.08 5.47 2.79
C ARG A 46 -1.45 6.85 2.75
N THR A 47 -0.16 6.94 3.09
CA THR A 47 0.59 8.20 3.04
C THR A 47 0.65 8.72 1.62
N ARG A 48 1.02 7.85 0.65
CA ARG A 48 1.09 8.24 -0.76
C ARG A 48 -0.27 8.62 -1.35
N LEU A 49 -1.35 7.94 -0.96
CA LEU A 49 -2.71 8.30 -1.39
C LEU A 49 -3.10 9.71 -0.93
N LYS A 50 -2.78 10.07 0.31
CA LYS A 50 -3.02 11.41 0.84
C LYS A 50 -2.23 12.48 0.10
N GLU A 51 -0.98 12.19 -0.26
CA GLU A 51 -0.19 13.10 -1.11
C GLU A 51 -0.84 13.32 -2.47
N ILE A 52 -1.31 12.25 -3.11
CA ILE A 52 -1.98 12.32 -4.41
C ILE A 52 -3.28 13.12 -4.30
N GLU A 53 -4.09 12.89 -3.26
CA GLU A 53 -5.30 13.68 -2.98
C GLU A 53 -5.00 15.18 -2.87
N ASN A 54 -3.94 15.55 -2.15
CA ASN A 54 -3.51 16.94 -2.05
C ASN A 54 -3.07 17.51 -3.41
N GLU A 55 -2.36 16.72 -4.22
CA GLU A 55 -1.96 17.10 -5.60
C GLU A 55 -3.22 17.38 -6.46
N PHE A 56 -4.27 16.55 -6.37
CA PHE A 56 -5.54 16.78 -7.06
C PHE A 56 -6.27 18.06 -6.61
N GLU A 57 -6.30 18.33 -5.30
CA GLU A 57 -6.94 19.54 -4.77
C GLU A 57 -6.24 20.83 -5.24
N VAL A 58 -4.93 20.81 -5.44
CA VAL A 58 -4.19 21.94 -6.03
C VAL A 58 -4.63 22.16 -7.46
N VAL A 59 -4.65 21.11 -8.29
CA VAL A 59 -5.07 21.19 -9.70
C VAL A 59 -6.50 21.72 -9.81
N LYS A 60 -7.41 21.24 -8.95
CA LYS A 60 -8.80 21.73 -8.93
C LYS A 60 -8.88 23.24 -8.67
N LYS A 61 -8.12 23.74 -7.68
CA LYS A 61 -8.07 25.18 -7.36
C LYS A 61 -7.45 26.03 -8.48
N GLU A 62 -6.54 25.45 -9.27
CA GLU A 62 -5.98 26.13 -10.44
C GLU A 62 -7.03 26.24 -11.56
N LEU A 63 -7.79 25.17 -11.81
CA LEU A 63 -8.89 25.17 -12.78
C LEU A 63 -10.03 26.14 -12.43
N GLU A 64 -10.32 26.34 -11.14
CA GLU A 64 -11.37 27.28 -10.68
C GLU A 64 -10.94 28.76 -10.75
N LYS A 65 -9.65 29.05 -11.00
CA LYS A 65 -9.12 30.43 -11.12
C LYS A 65 -9.08 30.95 -12.56
N GLU A 66 -9.30 30.08 -13.55
CA GLU A 66 -9.55 30.46 -14.94
C GLU A 66 -11.04 30.73 -15.18
#